data_AF-A0A960Z9Y5-F1
#
_entry.id   AF-A0A960Z9Y5-F1
#
_cell.length_a   1.000
_cell.length_b   1.000
_cell.length_c   1.000
_cell.angle_alpha   90.00
_cell.angle_beta   90.00
_cell.angle_gamma   90.00
#
_symmetry.space_group_name_H-M   'P 1'
#
loop_
_entity.id
_entity.type
_entity.pdbx_description
1 polymer ?
#
loop_
_entity_poly.entity_id
_entity_poly.type
_entity_poly.pdbx_seq_one_letter_code
_entity_poly.pdbx_strand_id
1 'polypeptide(L)'
;MKNQSNPSNKEENSFQTESELMDQVVGLASHLISYFETLALYMERVTYIQIQKSIKYIDTLVIVLFIRVIGLVFLSGAVYLGTLKLYDGNHLYASLTVGLFFTIISVVTIRYLIKNLGK
;
A
#
# COMPACT_ATOMS: atom_id res chain seq x y z
N MET A 1 -37.87 62.33 51.08
CA MET A 1 -36.86 61.27 51.25
C MET A 1 -36.55 60.68 49.88
N LYS A 2 -35.30 60.82 49.41
CA LYS A 2 -34.80 60.27 48.15
C LYS A 2 -34.54 58.77 48.34
N ASN A 3 -35.19 57.90 47.58
CA ASN A 3 -34.74 56.51 47.44
C ASN A 3 -33.97 56.39 46.12
N GLN A 4 -32.66 56.15 46.27
CA GLN A 4 -31.69 55.89 45.23
C GLN A 4 -32.05 54.61 44.45
N SER A 5 -31.96 54.72 43.13
CA SER A 5 -31.78 53.61 42.19
C SER A 5 -30.57 52.77 42.59
N ASN A 6 -30.76 51.45 42.75
CA ASN A 6 -29.64 50.50 42.86
C ASN A 6 -29.62 49.59 41.61
N PRO A 7 -28.78 49.86 40.60
CA PRO A 7 -28.67 49.05 39.39
C PRO A 7 -27.58 47.97 39.51
N SER A 8 -27.30 47.44 40.70
CA SER A 8 -26.10 46.62 40.97
C SER A 8 -26.27 45.10 40.78
N ASN A 9 -27.41 44.60 40.31
CA ASN A 9 -27.73 43.15 40.33
C ASN A 9 -27.70 42.47 38.94
N LYS A 10 -27.35 43.20 37.88
CA LYS A 10 -27.28 42.68 36.50
C LYS A 10 -25.86 42.35 36.03
N GLU A 11 -24.84 43.01 36.57
CA GLU A 11 -23.45 42.82 36.13
C GLU A 11 -22.79 41.57 36.72
N GLU A 12 -23.18 41.17 37.93
CA GLU A 12 -22.59 40.02 38.65
C GLU A 12 -23.04 38.66 38.06
N ASN A 13 -24.29 38.57 37.59
CA ASN A 13 -24.82 37.40 36.88
C ASN A 13 -24.23 37.24 35.47
N SER A 14 -23.95 38.34 34.76
CA SER A 14 -23.30 38.26 33.43
C SER A 14 -21.86 37.78 33.53
N PHE A 15 -21.12 38.18 34.57
CA PHE A 15 -19.71 37.79 34.76
C PHE A 15 -19.55 36.31 35.12
N GLN A 16 -20.45 35.75 35.93
CA GLN A 16 -20.48 34.31 36.23
C GLN A 16 -20.85 33.47 35.01
N THR A 17 -21.83 33.92 34.23
CA THR A 17 -22.24 33.23 33.00
C THR A 17 -21.12 33.23 31.95
N GLU A 18 -20.37 34.33 31.84
CA GLU A 18 -19.22 34.44 30.94
C GLU A 18 -18.05 33.55 31.39
N SER A 19 -17.82 33.40 32.70
CA SER A 19 -16.84 32.49 33.27
C SER A 19 -17.19 31.01 33.05
N GLU A 20 -18.46 30.61 33.23
CA GLU A 20 -18.91 29.24 32.96
C GLU A 20 -18.84 28.88 31.46
N LEU A 21 -19.15 29.83 30.58
CA LEU A 21 -18.98 29.66 29.13
C LEU A 21 -17.50 29.49 28.76
N MET A 22 -16.61 30.25 29.40
CA MET A 22 -15.17 30.13 29.17
C MET A 22 -14.63 28.76 29.63
N ASP A 23 -15.08 28.27 30.78
CA ASP A 23 -14.72 26.93 31.28
C ASP A 23 -15.27 25.81 30.39
N GLN A 24 -16.48 25.96 29.86
CA GLN A 24 -17.03 25.01 28.88
C GLN A 24 -16.23 25.00 27.58
N VAL A 25 -15.81 26.17 27.09
CA VAL A 25 -14.99 26.28 25.87
C VAL A 25 -13.60 25.66 26.08
N VAL A 26 -12.97 25.89 27.24
CA VAL A 26 -11.69 25.27 27.61
C VAL A 26 -11.84 23.75 27.76
N GLY A 27 -12.95 23.28 28.37
CA GLY A 27 -13.31 21.87 28.45
C GLY A 27 -13.48 21.25 27.07
N LEU A 28 -14.17 21.93 26.15
CA LEU A 28 -14.36 21.46 24.77
C LEU A 28 -13.03 21.42 24.01
N ALA A 29 -12.19 22.43 24.17
CA ALA A 29 -10.87 22.52 23.55
C ALA A 29 -9.94 21.40 24.03
N SER A 30 -9.93 21.10 25.33
CA SER A 30 -9.14 20.00 25.89
C SER A 30 -9.62 18.64 25.37
N HIS A 31 -10.94 18.43 25.26
CA HIS A 31 -11.51 17.23 24.66
C HIS A 31 -11.16 17.09 23.17
N LEU A 32 -11.18 18.20 22.41
CA LEU A 32 -10.79 18.23 21.01
C LEU A 32 -9.32 17.87 20.82
N ILE A 33 -8.43 18.43 21.64
CA ILE A 33 -6.99 18.13 21.63
C ILE A 33 -6.77 16.64 21.90
N SER A 34 -7.41 16.09 22.93
CA SER A 34 -7.30 14.66 23.26
C SER A 34 -7.85 13.76 22.15
N TYR A 35 -8.91 14.20 21.47
CA TYR A 35 -9.45 13.49 20.30
C TYR A 35 -8.46 13.46 19.13
N PHE A 36 -7.80 14.59 18.84
CA PHE A 36 -6.76 14.66 17.80
C PHE A 36 -5.52 13.83 18.15
N GLU A 37 -5.11 13.82 19.41
CA GLU A 37 -4.00 13.00 19.89
C GLU A 37 -4.29 11.50 19.70
N THR A 38 -5.50 11.07 20.06
CA THR A 38 -5.96 9.70 19.86
C THR A 38 -6.05 9.33 18.37
N LEU A 39 -6.52 10.26 17.53
CA LEU A 39 -6.61 10.07 16.09
C LEU A 39 -5.23 9.97 15.44
N ALA A 40 -4.27 10.78 15.89
CA ALA A 40 -2.88 10.73 15.42
C ALA A 40 -2.24 9.38 15.75
N LEU A 41 -2.38 8.89 16.99
CA LEU A 41 -1.90 7.57 17.41
C LEU A 41 -2.55 6.43 16.62
N TYR A 42 -3.84 6.56 16.30
CA TYR A 42 -4.53 5.56 15.48
C TYR A 42 -4.02 5.54 14.04
N MET A 43 -3.82 6.71 13.43
CA MET A 43 -3.29 6.86 12.07
C MET A 43 -1.86 6.31 11.97
N GLU A 44 -1.01 6.59 12.96
CA GLU A 44 0.35 6.04 13.03
C GLU A 44 0.33 4.50 13.05
N ARG A 45 -0.54 3.91 13.87
CA ARG A 45 -0.67 2.45 13.99
C ARG A 45 -1.16 1.80 12.71
N VAL A 46 -2.16 2.38 12.04
CA VAL A 46 -2.70 1.87 10.76
C VAL A 46 -1.63 1.94 9.68
N THR A 47 -0.90 3.06 9.61
CA THR A 47 0.17 3.26 8.63
C THR A 47 1.31 2.26 8.85
N TYR A 48 1.74 2.05 10.09
CA TYR A 48 2.76 1.06 10.43
C TYR A 48 2.37 -0.36 10.01
N ILE A 49 1.11 -0.76 10.26
CA ILE A 49 0.60 -2.08 9.87
C ILE A 49 0.57 -2.24 8.35
N GLN A 50 0.14 -1.20 7.61
CA GLN A 50 0.12 -1.25 6.14
C GLN A 50 1.54 -1.32 5.55
N ILE A 51 2.49 -0.57 6.10
CA ILE A 51 3.89 -0.60 5.67
C ILE A 51 4.48 -1.99 5.91
N GLN A 52 4.30 -2.57 7.11
CA GLN A 52 4.79 -3.92 7.40
C GLN A 52 4.18 -4.99 6.49
N LYS A 53 2.87 -4.91 6.20
CA LYS A 53 2.24 -5.82 5.25
C LYS A 53 2.84 -5.67 3.86
N SER A 54 3.02 -4.44 3.40
CA SER A 54 3.58 -4.15 2.07
C SER A 54 5.01 -4.68 1.93
N ILE A 55 5.84 -4.53 2.96
CA ILE A 55 7.21 -5.08 2.99
C ILE A 55 7.17 -6.61 2.88
N LYS A 56 6.31 -7.29 3.65
CA LYS A 56 6.16 -8.75 3.55
C LYS A 56 5.68 -9.22 2.17
N TYR A 57 4.80 -8.46 1.53
CA TYR A 57 4.37 -8.74 0.15
C TYR A 57 5.51 -8.59 -0.84
N ILE A 58 6.35 -7.57 -0.71
CA ILE A 58 7.52 -7.36 -1.55
C ILE A 58 8.50 -8.52 -1.38
N ASP A 59 8.83 -8.91 -0.14
CA ASP A 59 9.74 -10.04 0.13
C ASP A 59 9.19 -11.35 -0.47
N THR A 60 7.90 -11.61 -0.27
CA THR A 60 7.24 -12.80 -0.83
C THR A 60 7.27 -12.78 -2.36
N LEU A 61 7.01 -11.62 -2.98
CA LEU A 61 7.03 -11.44 -4.42
C LEU A 61 8.43 -11.66 -4.99
N VAL A 62 9.47 -11.15 -4.33
CA VAL A 62 10.87 -11.37 -4.71
C VAL A 62 11.21 -12.86 -4.65
N ILE A 63 10.83 -13.57 -3.57
CA ILE A 63 11.07 -15.01 -3.43
C ILE A 63 10.34 -15.80 -4.53
N VAL A 64 9.07 -15.48 -4.79
CA VAL A 64 8.28 -16.15 -5.83
C VAL A 64 8.87 -15.90 -7.22
N LEU A 65 9.27 -14.67 -7.53
CA LEU A 65 9.96 -14.35 -8.78
C LEU A 65 11.27 -15.11 -8.90
N PHE A 66 12.06 -15.18 -7.84
CA PHE A 66 13.32 -15.91 -7.81
C PHE A 66 13.11 -17.40 -8.08
N ILE A 67 12.17 -18.05 -7.40
CA ILE A 67 11.81 -19.46 -7.63
C ILE A 67 11.33 -19.67 -9.07
N ARG A 68 10.52 -18.76 -9.62
CA ARG A 68 10.06 -18.83 -11.01
C ARG A 68 11.23 -18.75 -12.00
N VAL A 69 12.14 -17.79 -11.81
CA VAL A 69 13.31 -17.64 -12.70
C VAL A 69 14.18 -18.89 -12.64
N ILE A 70 14.48 -19.41 -11.44
CA ILE A 70 15.21 -20.67 -11.28
C ILE A 70 14.51 -21.81 -12.00
N GLY A 71 13.21 -21.98 -11.78
CA GLY A 71 12.42 -23.02 -12.43
C GLY A 71 12.49 -22.94 -13.96
N LEU A 72 12.42 -21.73 -14.53
CA LEU A 72 12.54 -21.52 -15.99
C LEU A 72 13.94 -21.83 -16.51
N VAL A 73 15.00 -21.54 -15.75
CA VAL A 73 16.38 -21.93 -16.11
C VAL A 73 16.53 -23.45 -16.14
N PHE A 74 16.03 -24.16 -15.12
CA PHE A 74 16.07 -25.61 -15.11
C PHE A 74 15.21 -26.24 -16.22
N LEU A 75 14.02 -25.68 -16.47
CA LEU A 75 13.15 -26.15 -17.55
C LEU A 75 13.80 -25.95 -18.93
N SER A 76 14.32 -24.76 -19.21
CA SER A 76 14.99 -24.47 -20.48
C SER A 76 16.24 -25.33 -20.67
N GLY A 77 17.01 -25.55 -19.60
CA GLY A 77 18.15 -26.48 -19.59
C GLY A 77 17.73 -27.93 -19.89
N ALA A 78 16.64 -28.40 -19.28
CA ALA A 78 16.11 -29.75 -19.54
C ALA A 78 15.61 -29.92 -20.98
N VAL A 79 14.90 -28.92 -21.52
CA VAL A 79 14.46 -28.90 -22.92
C VAL A 79 15.67 -28.91 -23.85
N TYR A 80 16.70 -28.11 -23.56
CA TYR A 80 17.95 -28.10 -24.31
C TYR A 80 18.63 -29.46 -24.31
N LEU A 81 18.84 -30.07 -23.15
CA LEU A 81 19.45 -31.40 -23.03
C LEU A 81 18.62 -32.48 -23.75
N GLY A 82 17.29 -32.39 -23.67
CA GLY A 82 16.39 -33.27 -24.42
C GLY A 82 16.58 -33.14 -25.93
N THR A 83 16.59 -31.91 -26.45
CA THR A 83 16.86 -31.66 -27.88
C THR A 83 18.27 -32.04 -28.28
N LEU A 84 19.27 -31.86 -27.42
CA LEU A 84 20.65 -32.26 -27.67
C LEU A 84 20.76 -33.77 -27.88
N LYS A 85 20.02 -34.55 -27.09
CA LYS A 85 19.92 -36.00 -27.26
C LYS A 85 19.22 -36.40 -28.57
N LEU A 86 18.23 -35.63 -29.02
CA LEU A 86 17.54 -35.88 -30.31
C LEU A 86 18.42 -35.60 -31.52
N TYR A 87 19.39 -34.70 -31.41
CA TYR A 87 20.34 -34.36 -32.46
C TYR A 87 21.72 -35.01 -32.27
N ASP A 88 21.79 -36.15 -31.57
CA ASP A 88 23.03 -36.92 -31.35
C ASP A 88 24.20 -36.09 -30.81
N GLY A 89 23.93 -35.15 -29.90
CA GLY A 89 24.96 -34.28 -29.31
C GLY A 89 25.29 -33.04 -30.13
N ASN A 90 24.59 -32.77 -31.24
CA ASN A 90 24.82 -31.56 -32.02
C ASN A 90 24.24 -30.30 -31.34
N HIS A 91 25.11 -29.58 -30.64
CA HIS A 91 24.78 -28.35 -29.92
C HIS A 91 24.20 -27.24 -30.80
N LEU A 92 24.58 -27.19 -32.09
CA LEU A 92 24.11 -26.16 -33.02
C LEU A 92 22.63 -26.36 -33.35
N TYR A 93 22.24 -27.56 -33.79
CA TYR A 93 20.84 -27.83 -34.13
C TYR A 93 19.94 -27.81 -32.89
N ALA A 94 20.42 -28.29 -31.75
CA ALA A 94 19.69 -28.24 -30.49
C ALA A 94 19.41 -26.79 -30.06
N SER A 95 20.43 -25.93 -30.03
CA SER A 95 20.26 -24.52 -29.66
C SER A 95 19.38 -23.76 -30.63
N LEU A 96 19.52 -24.00 -31.94
CA LEU A 96 18.70 -23.38 -32.98
C LEU A 96 17.22 -23.76 -32.84
N THR A 97 16.93 -25.04 -32.57
CA THR A 97 15.56 -25.53 -32.40
C THR A 97 14.90 -24.94 -31.15
N VAL A 98 15.60 -24.94 -30.02
CA VAL A 98 15.10 -24.35 -28.78
C VAL A 98 14.92 -22.83 -28.92
N GLY A 99 15.87 -22.14 -29.56
CA GLY A 99 15.79 -20.70 -29.83
C GLY A 99 14.63 -20.32 -30.75
N LEU A 100 14.39 -21.08 -31.82
CA LEU A 100 13.25 -20.89 -32.71
C LEU A 100 11.91 -21.09 -31.97
N PHE A 101 11.82 -22.13 -31.15
CA PHE A 101 10.63 -22.40 -30.35
C PHE A 101 10.28 -21.22 -29.42
N PHE A 102 11.27 -20.69 -28.68
CA PHE A 102 11.06 -19.52 -27.82
C PHE A 102 10.69 -18.26 -28.61
N THR A 103 11.27 -18.07 -29.81
CA THR A 103 10.97 -16.92 -30.66
C THR A 103 9.52 -16.96 -31.16
N ILE A 104 9.06 -18.13 -31.61
CA ILE A 104 7.66 -18.32 -32.05
C ILE A 104 6.69 -18.04 -30.89
N ILE A 105 6.95 -18.60 -29.71
CA ILE A 105 6.12 -18.37 -28.53
C ILE A 105 6.10 -16.88 -28.16
N SER A 106 7.25 -16.21 -28.20
CA SER A 106 7.36 -14.78 -27.92
C SER A 106 6.47 -13.95 -28.86
N VAL A 107 6.55 -14.20 -30.17
CA VAL A 107 5.73 -13.49 -31.17
C VAL A 107 4.23 -13.73 -30.96
N VAL A 108 3.82 -14.98 -30.70
CA VAL A 108 2.41 -15.33 -30.42
C VAL A 108 1.92 -14.64 -29.15
N THR A 109 2.74 -14.62 -28.10
CA THR A 109 2.41 -13.99 -26.81
C THR A 109 2.26 -12.48 -26.94
N ILE A 110 3.20 -11.82 -27.64
CA ILE A 110 3.13 -10.37 -27.91
C ILE A 110 1.86 -10.05 -28.69
N ARG A 111 1.54 -10.82 -29.73
CA ARG A 111 0.33 -10.63 -30.52
C ARG A 111 -0.95 -10.79 -29.68
N TYR A 112 -0.98 -11.75 -28.77
CA TYR A 112 -2.08 -11.94 -27.84
C TYR A 112 -2.22 -10.76 -26.87
N LEU A 113 -1.10 -10.30 -26.29
CA LEU A 113 -1.07 -9.18 -25.35
C LEU A 113 -1.59 -7.89 -26.00
N ILE A 114 -1.14 -7.56 -27.21
CA ILE A 114 -1.60 -6.38 -27.97
C ILE A 114 -3.11 -6.46 -28.24
N LYS A 115 -3.61 -7.64 -28.64
CA LYS A 115 -5.05 -7.85 -28.91
C LYS A 115 -5.91 -7.69 -27.64
N ASN A 116 -5.36 -8.01 -26.47
CA ASN A 116 -6.09 -7.96 -25.20
C ASN A 116 -5.98 -6.59 -24.50
N LEU A 117 -4.91 -5.82 -24.75
CA LEU A 117 -4.72 -4.44 -24.27
C LEU A 117 -5.48 -3.39 -25.10
N GLY A 118 -5.83 -3.71 -26.36
CA GLY A 118 -6.62 -2.85 -27.24
C GLY A 118 -8.14 -2.93 -27.05
N LYS A 119 -8.61 -3.60 -25.98
CA LYS A 119 -10.00 -3.65 -25.52
C LYS A 119 -10.10 -2.97 -24.17
#